data_AF-A0A0X1KJC0-F1
#
_entry.id   AF-A0A0X1KJC0-F1
#
_cell.length_a   1.000
_cell.length_b   1.000
_cell.length_c   1.000
_cell.angle_alpha   90.00
_cell.angle_beta   90.00
_cell.angle_gamma   90.00
#
_symmetry.space_group_name_H-M   'P 1'
#
loop_
_entity.id
_entity.type
_entity.pdbx_description
1 polymer ?
#
loop_
_entity_poly.entity_id
_entity_poly.type
_entity_poly.pdbx_seq_one_letter_code
_entity_poly.pdbx_strand_id
1 'polypeptide(L)'
;MEFELRRMNVFFPASLELQEELLKAGLKVPYDKETGKKTPVPVVSSSREGRKLRRERLLKAGDFEVRDKFAVIPGETSTIEFDVTEKGFLVLRPKPIEYHLEELGFLSVPPRIWGTWASFSLPFSAYEEIVDGLSEFKGDGNGIYTASNGSRGRIEVYAYKGRTRKDLGIPVFGYSLGLHDLTLAEEYLREKAEENGVPEERLRYLKLGLKKKKETKAGLKVGIVWENGSPVEITLKLSTTAPRVRIQGLYGELVGKSRGELTRTDDWYIVVHASDFVNALERVRGTFG
;
A
#
# COMPACT_ATOMS: atom_id res chain seq x y z
N MET A 1 5.27 4.71 -19.40
CA MET A 1 4.66 3.36 -19.61
C MET A 1 3.49 3.22 -18.64
N GLU A 2 2.42 2.52 -18.99
CA GLU A 2 1.29 2.27 -18.09
C GLU A 2 0.92 0.79 -18.10
N PHE A 3 0.73 0.21 -16.92
CA PHE A 3 0.47 -1.23 -16.77
C PHE A 3 -0.77 -1.48 -15.93
N GLU A 4 -1.60 -2.42 -16.33
CA GLU A 4 -2.68 -2.95 -15.50
C GLU A 4 -2.10 -3.80 -14.37
N LEU A 5 -2.58 -3.57 -13.14
CA LEU A 5 -2.17 -4.32 -11.95
C LEU A 5 -2.99 -5.61 -11.85
N ARG A 6 -2.35 -6.71 -11.44
CA ARG A 6 -3.07 -7.91 -10.97
C ARG A 6 -3.77 -7.61 -9.64
N ARG A 7 -3.06 -6.92 -8.74
CA ARG A 7 -3.53 -6.58 -7.41
C ARG A 7 -2.92 -5.27 -6.91
N MET A 8 -3.72 -4.51 -6.17
CA MET A 8 -3.30 -3.33 -5.43
C MET A 8 -3.85 -3.39 -4.01
N ASN A 9 -3.03 -3.08 -3.02
CA ASN A 9 -3.47 -2.93 -1.63
C ASN A 9 -2.73 -1.78 -0.95
N VAL A 10 -3.46 -0.83 -0.37
CA VAL A 10 -2.92 0.24 0.48
C VAL A 10 -3.53 0.15 1.86
N PHE A 11 -2.69 -0.15 2.84
CA PHE A 11 -3.07 -0.46 4.21
C PHE A 11 -3.03 0.79 5.09
N PHE A 12 -3.91 1.76 4.85
CA PHE A 12 -4.03 2.95 5.70
C PHE A 12 -4.21 2.68 7.21
N PRO A 13 -4.85 1.57 7.66
CA PRO A 13 -4.80 1.18 9.08
C PRO A 13 -3.38 1.00 9.65
N ALA A 14 -2.35 0.77 8.84
CA ALA A 14 -0.96 0.75 9.31
C ALA A 14 -0.40 2.13 9.72
N SER A 15 -1.15 3.22 9.50
CA SER A 15 -0.80 4.58 9.92
C SER A 15 -1.49 4.95 11.23
N LEU A 16 -0.69 5.31 12.23
CA LEU A 16 -1.19 5.92 13.46
C LEU A 16 -1.54 7.39 13.24
N GLU A 17 -0.86 8.06 12.32
CA GLU A 17 -1.13 9.45 11.98
C GLU A 17 -2.60 9.63 11.52
N LEU A 18 -3.07 8.78 10.60
CA LEU A 18 -4.46 8.81 10.14
C LEU A 18 -5.46 8.46 11.24
N GLN A 19 -5.12 7.52 12.12
CA GLN A 19 -5.98 7.19 13.26
C GLN A 19 -6.12 8.38 14.20
N GLU A 20 -5.03 9.07 14.49
CA GLU A 20 -5.05 10.26 15.34
C GLU A 20 -5.86 11.39 14.72
N GLU A 21 -5.74 11.61 13.41
CA GLU A 21 -6.54 12.61 12.68
C GLU A 21 -8.04 12.34 12.82
N LEU A 22 -8.46 11.09 12.61
CA LEU A 22 -9.87 10.70 12.74
C LEU A 22 -10.37 10.80 14.19
N LEU A 23 -9.53 10.41 15.17
CA LEU A 23 -9.85 10.57 16.61
C LEU A 23 -10.04 12.04 16.98
N LYS A 24 -9.16 12.94 16.51
CA LYS A 24 -9.26 14.39 16.72
C LYS A 24 -10.53 14.98 16.10
N ALA A 25 -11.01 14.39 15.00
CA ALA A 25 -12.27 14.77 14.37
C ALA A 25 -13.51 14.42 15.21
N GLY A 26 -13.36 13.45 16.13
CA GLY A 26 -14.43 12.93 16.98
C GLY A 26 -14.89 11.51 16.60
N LEU A 27 -14.30 10.89 15.57
CA LEU A 27 -14.61 9.52 15.18
C LEU A 27 -14.05 8.52 16.20
N LYS A 28 -14.79 7.45 16.48
CA LYS A 28 -14.34 6.39 17.36
C LYS A 28 -13.57 5.31 16.62
N VAL A 29 -12.25 5.50 16.50
CA VAL A 29 -11.34 4.64 15.72
C VAL A 29 -10.48 3.73 16.60
N PRO A 30 -10.24 2.45 16.21
CA PRO A 30 -10.97 1.73 15.16
C PRO A 30 -12.31 1.17 15.64
N TYR A 31 -12.51 1.08 16.96
CA TYR A 31 -13.68 0.48 17.58
C TYR A 31 -13.89 1.05 18.98
N ASP A 32 -15.12 1.47 19.27
CA ASP A 32 -15.58 1.83 20.61
C ASP A 32 -16.23 0.64 21.31
N LYS A 33 -15.58 0.12 22.35
CA LYS A 33 -16.09 -0.94 23.22
C LYS A 33 -17.30 -0.52 24.06
N GLU A 34 -17.46 0.77 24.36
CA GLU A 34 -18.57 1.25 25.20
C GLU A 34 -19.86 1.39 24.39
N THR A 35 -19.73 1.94 23.18
CA THR A 35 -20.89 2.19 22.30
C THR A 35 -21.08 1.13 21.22
N GLY A 36 -20.12 0.22 21.02
CA GLY A 36 -20.13 -0.80 19.97
C GLY A 36 -19.85 -0.26 18.56
N LYS A 37 -19.54 1.03 18.41
CA LYS A 37 -19.32 1.68 17.11
C LYS A 37 -18.00 1.24 16.48
N LYS A 38 -18.04 0.79 15.22
CA LYS A 38 -16.87 0.35 14.44
C LYS A 38 -16.53 1.37 13.36
N THR A 39 -15.35 1.98 13.49
CA THR A 39 -14.80 2.93 12.52
C THR A 39 -13.37 2.56 12.15
N PRO A 40 -13.12 1.36 11.58
CA PRO A 40 -11.78 1.00 11.14
C PRO A 40 -11.30 1.93 10.02
N VAL A 41 -10.01 2.25 10.02
CA VAL A 41 -9.38 2.90 8.87
C VAL A 41 -9.36 1.89 7.71
N PRO A 42 -9.82 2.25 6.51
CA PRO A 42 -10.01 1.29 5.43
C PRO A 42 -8.70 0.87 4.77
N VAL A 43 -8.64 -0.37 4.29
CA VAL A 43 -7.66 -0.78 3.29
C VAL A 43 -8.27 -0.54 1.92
N VAL A 44 -7.57 0.18 1.04
CA VAL A 44 -7.98 0.33 -0.36
C VAL A 44 -7.42 -0.85 -1.13
N SER A 45 -8.29 -1.66 -1.74
CA SER A 45 -7.90 -2.89 -2.43
C SER A 45 -8.52 -2.98 -3.82
N SER A 46 -7.76 -3.49 -4.78
CA SER A 46 -8.22 -3.81 -6.13
C SER A 46 -7.60 -5.15 -6.56
N SER A 47 -8.40 -6.03 -7.17
CA SER A 47 -7.96 -7.35 -7.62
C SER A 47 -8.60 -7.74 -8.95
N ARG A 48 -7.77 -7.96 -9.97
CA ARG A 48 -8.22 -8.35 -11.31
C ARG A 48 -8.96 -9.69 -11.33
N GLU A 49 -8.56 -10.62 -10.47
CA GLU A 49 -9.16 -11.96 -10.37
C GLU A 49 -10.45 -11.98 -9.52
N GLY A 50 -10.88 -10.82 -9.02
CA GLY A 50 -11.93 -10.68 -8.03
C GLY A 50 -11.45 -11.11 -6.64
N ARG A 51 -12.37 -11.07 -5.67
CA ARG A 51 -12.04 -11.39 -4.29
C ARG A 51 -13.23 -11.98 -3.54
N LYS A 52 -12.96 -13.04 -2.77
CA LYS A 52 -13.91 -13.59 -1.80
C LYS A 52 -13.40 -13.29 -0.40
N LEU A 53 -14.14 -12.48 0.35
CA LEU A 53 -13.83 -12.16 1.75
C LEU A 53 -15.06 -12.39 2.64
N ARG A 54 -14.84 -12.50 3.95
CA ARG A 54 -15.94 -12.53 4.89
C ARG A 54 -16.71 -11.22 4.79
N ARG A 55 -18.05 -11.28 4.82
CA ARG A 55 -18.90 -10.09 4.71
C ARG A 55 -18.58 -9.04 5.77
N GLU A 56 -18.25 -9.47 6.99
CA GLU A 56 -17.85 -8.60 8.11
C GLU A 56 -16.58 -7.78 7.84
N ARG A 57 -15.75 -8.21 6.88
CA ARG A 57 -14.53 -7.51 6.49
C ARG A 57 -14.74 -6.54 5.32
N LEU A 58 -15.88 -6.59 4.64
CA LEU A 58 -16.18 -5.65 3.57
C LEU A 58 -16.73 -4.36 4.19
N LEU A 59 -16.01 -3.25 4.00
CA LEU A 59 -16.45 -1.94 4.46
C LEU A 59 -17.31 -1.25 3.40
N LYS A 60 -16.86 -1.30 2.14
CA LYS A 60 -17.54 -0.69 1.00
C LYS A 60 -17.04 -1.32 -0.31
N ALA A 61 -17.90 -1.45 -1.31
CA ALA A 61 -17.56 -1.85 -2.67
C ALA A 61 -18.58 -1.23 -3.63
N GLY A 62 -18.29 -1.24 -4.93
CA GLY A 62 -19.32 -1.04 -5.96
C GLY A 62 -20.26 -2.24 -6.00
N ASP A 63 -20.17 -3.05 -7.06
CA ASP A 63 -20.96 -4.28 -7.19
C ASP A 63 -20.33 -5.45 -6.43
N PHE A 64 -21.14 -6.21 -5.69
CA PHE A 64 -20.72 -7.47 -5.09
C PHE A 64 -21.92 -8.39 -4.80
N GLU A 65 -21.67 -9.69 -4.80
CA GLU A 65 -22.67 -10.68 -4.39
C GLU A 65 -22.44 -11.12 -2.94
N VAL A 66 -23.53 -11.33 -2.20
CA VAL A 66 -23.46 -12.00 -0.91
C VAL A 66 -23.80 -13.47 -1.09
N ARG A 67 -22.87 -14.35 -0.75
CA ARG A 67 -23.06 -15.80 -0.71
C ARG A 67 -22.76 -16.32 0.70
N ASP A 68 -23.81 -16.67 1.45
CA ASP A 68 -23.72 -17.06 2.86
C ASP A 68 -23.01 -15.96 3.68
N LYS A 69 -21.93 -16.27 4.40
CA LYS A 69 -21.13 -15.32 5.19
C LYS A 69 -20.05 -14.58 4.39
N PHE A 70 -20.02 -14.72 3.07
CA PHE A 70 -18.99 -14.15 2.21
C PHE A 70 -19.56 -13.08 1.28
N ALA A 71 -18.77 -12.02 1.08
CA ALA A 71 -18.92 -11.11 -0.05
C ALA A 71 -17.99 -11.57 -1.18
N VAL A 72 -18.55 -11.67 -2.38
CA VAL A 72 -17.87 -12.03 -3.62
C VAL A 72 -17.82 -10.78 -4.49
N ILE A 73 -16.66 -10.19 -4.57
CA ILE A 73 -16.37 -8.99 -5.37
C ILE A 73 -15.89 -9.47 -6.75
N PRO A 74 -16.46 -8.96 -7.85
CA PRO A 74 -16.00 -9.27 -9.20
C PRO A 74 -14.57 -8.76 -9.43
N GLY A 75 -14.00 -9.08 -10.60
CA GLY A 75 -12.71 -8.52 -11.00
C GLY A 75 -12.75 -7.00 -11.04
N GLU A 76 -11.72 -6.38 -10.47
CA GLU A 76 -11.57 -4.93 -10.38
C GLU A 76 -10.31 -4.48 -11.13
N THR A 77 -10.38 -3.29 -11.70
CA THR A 77 -9.31 -2.69 -12.50
C THR A 77 -8.50 -1.66 -11.70
N SER A 78 -7.18 -1.74 -11.78
CA SER A 78 -6.26 -0.68 -11.35
C SER A 78 -5.03 -0.63 -12.25
N THR A 79 -4.42 0.53 -12.40
CA THR A 79 -3.22 0.71 -13.23
C THR A 79 -2.07 1.30 -12.43
N ILE A 80 -0.86 1.24 -13.00
CA ILE A 80 0.31 1.93 -12.49
C ILE A 80 1.08 2.55 -13.66
N GLU A 81 1.28 3.86 -13.57
CA GLU A 81 2.08 4.61 -14.53
C GLU A 81 3.53 4.68 -14.07
N PHE A 82 4.45 4.51 -15.02
CA PHE A 82 5.89 4.62 -14.85
C PHE A 82 6.38 5.79 -15.69
N ASP A 83 6.90 6.80 -15.01
CA ASP A 83 7.34 8.06 -15.60
C ASP A 83 8.76 8.40 -15.11
N VAL A 84 9.69 8.64 -16.03
CA VAL A 84 11.07 8.94 -15.69
C VAL A 84 11.33 10.42 -15.88
N THR A 85 11.77 11.06 -14.81
CA THR A 85 12.17 12.47 -14.82
C THR A 85 13.55 12.65 -15.46
N GLU A 86 13.82 13.84 -15.98
CA GLU A 86 15.15 14.24 -16.50
C GLU A 86 16.30 14.03 -15.50
N LYS A 87 15.99 14.00 -14.20
CA LYS A 87 16.95 13.79 -13.11
C LYS A 87 17.20 12.30 -12.79
N GLY A 88 16.68 11.38 -13.60
CA GLY A 88 16.86 9.93 -13.42
C GLY A 88 16.06 9.32 -12.25
N PHE A 89 14.99 10.00 -11.81
CA PHE A 89 14.02 9.42 -10.88
C PHE A 89 12.86 8.80 -11.64
N LEU A 90 12.47 7.60 -11.19
CA LEU A 90 11.25 6.93 -11.62
C LEU A 90 10.12 7.27 -10.65
N VAL A 91 9.04 7.83 -11.18
CA VAL A 91 7.78 8.09 -10.50
C VAL A 91 6.80 6.98 -10.87
N LEU A 92 6.36 6.26 -9.86
CA LEU A 92 5.33 5.22 -9.96
C LEU A 92 4.00 5.83 -9.52
N ARG A 93 2.99 5.91 -10.39
CA ARG A 93 1.66 6.46 -10.07
C ARG A 93 0.58 5.38 -10.14
N PRO A 94 0.32 4.65 -9.03
CA PRO A 94 -0.78 3.70 -8.97
C PRO A 94 -2.13 4.43 -8.98
N LYS A 95 -3.11 3.88 -9.72
CA LYS A 95 -4.45 4.45 -9.89
C LYS A 95 -5.51 3.37 -9.61
N PRO A 96 -6.26 3.43 -8.48
CA PRO A 96 -7.48 2.65 -8.32
C PRO A 96 -8.56 3.15 -9.28
N ILE A 97 -9.01 2.31 -10.22
CA ILE A 97 -10.16 2.64 -11.09
C ILE A 97 -11.41 2.00 -10.49
N GLU A 98 -11.36 0.69 -10.30
CA GLU A 98 -12.34 -0.08 -9.53
C GLU A 98 -11.62 -0.68 -8.33
N TYR A 99 -12.26 -0.59 -7.18
CA TYR A 99 -11.67 -0.99 -5.92
C TYR A 99 -12.77 -1.19 -4.87
N HIS A 100 -12.39 -1.81 -3.77
CA HIS A 100 -13.20 -1.95 -2.57
C HIS A 100 -12.41 -1.53 -1.34
N LEU A 101 -13.14 -1.32 -0.26
CA LEU A 101 -12.62 -1.04 1.06
C LEU A 101 -12.81 -2.25 1.96
N GLU A 102 -11.74 -2.71 2.57
CA GLU A 102 -11.80 -3.82 3.53
C GLU A 102 -11.26 -3.45 4.92
N GLU A 103 -11.82 -4.11 5.93
CA GLU A 103 -11.29 -4.12 7.28
C GLU A 103 -10.21 -5.19 7.38
N LEU A 104 -9.06 -4.80 7.91
CA LEU A 104 -7.97 -5.74 8.14
C LEU A 104 -8.02 -6.43 9.52
N GLY A 105 -9.14 -6.32 10.25
CA GLY A 105 -9.30 -6.94 11.56
C GLY A 105 -8.23 -6.45 12.53
N PHE A 106 -8.25 -5.15 12.83
CA PHE A 106 -7.19 -4.40 13.54
C PHE A 106 -6.74 -5.04 14.88
N LEU A 107 -7.57 -5.90 15.47
CA LEU A 107 -7.27 -6.67 16.67
C LEU A 107 -6.18 -7.74 16.48
N SER A 108 -5.80 -8.09 15.24
CA SER A 108 -4.94 -9.25 14.95
C SER A 108 -3.46 -8.91 14.67
N VAL A 109 -3.12 -7.72 14.17
CA VAL A 109 -1.73 -7.34 13.86
C VAL A 109 -1.41 -5.91 14.31
N PRO A 110 -0.69 -5.73 15.44
CA PRO A 110 -0.31 -4.42 15.96
C PRO A 110 0.42 -3.54 14.93
N PRO A 111 0.11 -2.23 14.82
CA PRO A 111 0.77 -1.28 13.90
C PRO A 111 2.31 -1.30 13.91
N ARG A 112 2.93 -1.67 15.05
CA ARG A 112 4.38 -1.86 15.19
C ARG A 112 4.97 -2.96 14.29
N ILE A 113 4.19 -3.98 13.93
CA ILE A 113 4.64 -5.13 13.15
C ILE A 113 4.66 -4.81 11.66
N TRP A 114 3.74 -3.96 11.19
CA TRP A 114 3.61 -3.57 9.78
C TRP A 114 4.89 -2.93 9.24
N GLY A 115 5.59 -3.63 8.35
CA GLY A 115 6.69 -3.06 7.57
C GLY A 115 6.16 -2.43 6.29
N THR A 116 5.62 -3.30 5.43
CA THR A 116 4.93 -2.95 4.20
C THR A 116 3.54 -2.41 4.49
N TRP A 117 3.18 -1.29 3.85
CA TRP A 117 1.86 -0.67 4.00
C TRP A 117 1.24 -0.24 2.65
N ALA A 118 1.94 -0.43 1.53
CA ALA A 118 1.34 -0.47 0.20
C ALA A 118 2.00 -1.57 -0.64
N SER A 119 1.21 -2.25 -1.46
CA SER A 119 1.63 -3.37 -2.29
C SER A 119 0.95 -3.32 -3.65
N PHE A 120 1.73 -3.46 -4.71
CA PHE A 120 1.28 -3.48 -6.10
C PHE A 120 1.87 -4.72 -6.78
N SER A 121 1.04 -5.45 -7.51
CA SER A 121 1.44 -6.66 -8.25
C SER A 121 1.15 -6.45 -9.73
N LEU A 122 2.17 -6.55 -10.57
CA LEU A 122 2.05 -6.49 -12.03
C LEU A 122 2.11 -7.92 -12.60
N PRO A 123 1.44 -8.21 -13.73
CA PRO A 123 1.69 -9.46 -14.45
C PRO A 123 3.16 -9.53 -14.88
N PHE A 124 3.76 -10.73 -14.83
CA PHE A 124 5.17 -10.88 -15.23
C PHE A 124 5.42 -10.53 -16.71
N SER A 125 4.38 -10.55 -17.56
CA SER A 125 4.47 -10.08 -18.94
C SER A 125 4.92 -8.62 -19.08
N ALA A 126 4.79 -7.80 -18.03
CA ALA A 126 5.29 -6.42 -18.02
C ALA A 126 6.82 -6.34 -17.87
N TYR A 127 7.51 -7.44 -17.56
CA TYR A 127 8.94 -7.43 -17.23
C TYR A 127 9.81 -6.86 -18.35
N GLU A 128 9.68 -7.38 -19.58
CA GLU A 128 10.53 -6.97 -20.70
C GLU A 128 10.30 -5.49 -21.04
N GLU A 129 9.03 -5.05 -21.11
CA GLU A 129 8.70 -3.65 -21.40
C GLU A 129 9.28 -2.70 -20.35
N ILE A 130 9.21 -3.05 -19.06
CA ILE A 130 9.80 -2.24 -17.98
C ILE A 130 11.33 -2.18 -18.10
N VAL A 131 11.98 -3.32 -18.37
CA VAL A 131 13.44 -3.40 -18.45
C VAL A 131 13.97 -2.66 -19.67
N ASP A 132 13.30 -2.79 -20.81
CA ASP A 132 13.65 -2.10 -22.05
C ASP A 132 13.40 -0.61 -21.94
N GLY A 133 12.25 -0.21 -21.39
CA GLY A 133 11.88 1.19 -21.15
C GLY A 133 12.77 1.91 -20.13
N LEU A 134 13.53 1.16 -19.30
CA LEU A 134 14.48 1.71 -18.34
C LEU A 134 15.94 1.38 -18.68
N SER A 135 16.21 0.88 -19.89
CA SER A 135 17.51 0.36 -20.30
C SER A 135 18.65 1.39 -20.22
N GLU A 136 18.38 2.65 -20.55
CA GLU A 136 19.35 3.74 -20.48
C GLU A 136 19.78 4.10 -19.05
N PHE A 137 19.01 3.70 -18.04
CA PHE A 137 19.31 3.94 -16.62
C PHE A 137 20.03 2.76 -15.96
N LYS A 138 20.30 1.69 -16.70
CA LYS A 138 21.07 0.54 -16.19
C LYS A 138 22.46 1.00 -15.78
N GLY A 139 22.97 0.39 -14.71
CA GLY A 139 24.31 0.66 -14.20
C GLY A 139 24.87 -0.59 -13.54
N ASP A 140 25.98 -0.46 -12.82
CA ASP A 140 26.71 -1.62 -12.28
C ASP A 140 25.92 -2.44 -11.23
N GLY A 141 24.73 -1.99 -10.80
CA GLY A 141 23.91 -2.67 -9.78
C GLY A 141 24.59 -2.79 -8.41
N ASN A 142 25.67 -2.04 -8.18
CA ASN A 142 26.50 -2.16 -6.99
C ASN A 142 25.72 -1.95 -5.70
N GLY A 143 25.86 -2.90 -4.77
CA GLY A 143 25.21 -2.86 -3.47
C GLY A 143 23.74 -3.29 -3.46
N ILE A 144 23.23 -3.87 -4.55
CA ILE A 144 21.93 -4.55 -4.58
C ILE A 144 22.10 -6.01 -4.17
N TYR A 145 21.30 -6.42 -3.21
CA TYR A 145 21.24 -7.78 -2.67
C TYR A 145 19.83 -8.32 -2.84
N THR A 146 19.70 -9.65 -2.81
CA THR A 146 18.40 -10.32 -2.88
C THR A 146 18.09 -11.08 -1.59
N ALA A 147 16.80 -11.22 -1.32
CA ALA A 147 16.28 -12.07 -0.27
C ALA A 147 15.05 -12.79 -0.79
N SER A 148 14.80 -13.99 -0.27
CA SER A 148 13.61 -14.77 -0.58
C SER A 148 12.71 -14.92 0.64
N ASN A 149 11.41 -14.99 0.38
CA ASN A 149 10.39 -15.39 1.35
C ASN A 149 9.43 -16.38 0.66
N GLY A 150 9.01 -17.42 1.37
CA GLY A 150 8.06 -18.41 0.86
C GLY A 150 8.50 -19.84 1.16
N SER A 151 7.62 -20.78 0.86
CA SER A 151 7.84 -22.22 1.03
C SER A 151 7.06 -22.98 -0.04
N ARG A 152 7.62 -24.10 -0.52
CA ARG A 152 7.00 -25.12 -1.41
C ARG A 152 5.89 -24.60 -2.33
N GLY A 153 6.23 -24.29 -3.58
CA GLY A 153 5.28 -24.00 -4.65
C GLY A 153 5.17 -22.51 -5.01
N ARG A 154 5.36 -21.60 -4.04
CA ARG A 154 5.38 -20.15 -4.27
C ARG A 154 6.54 -19.47 -3.52
N ILE A 155 7.43 -18.80 -4.25
CA ILE A 155 8.62 -18.14 -3.72
C ILE A 155 8.63 -16.69 -4.21
N GLU A 156 8.69 -15.73 -3.30
CA GLU A 156 8.94 -14.33 -3.62
C GLU A 156 10.42 -14.03 -3.41
N VAL A 157 11.12 -13.61 -4.45
CA VAL A 157 12.47 -13.02 -4.33
C VAL A 157 12.34 -11.53 -4.54
N TYR A 158 12.97 -10.75 -3.67
CA TYR A 158 12.99 -9.30 -3.76
C TYR A 158 14.38 -8.74 -3.53
N ALA A 159 14.64 -7.57 -4.12
CA ALA A 159 15.89 -6.85 -3.99
C ALA A 159 15.83 -5.78 -2.91
N TYR A 160 17.00 -5.50 -2.34
CA TYR A 160 17.24 -4.41 -1.40
C TYR A 160 18.64 -3.81 -1.59
N LYS A 161 18.79 -2.51 -1.32
CA LYS A 161 20.06 -1.80 -1.50
C LYS A 161 20.76 -1.55 -0.18
N GLY A 162 21.98 -2.06 -0.03
CA GLY A 162 22.80 -1.99 1.19
C GLY A 162 22.48 -3.13 2.17
N ARG A 163 23.54 -3.70 2.76
CA ARG A 163 23.49 -4.95 3.55
C ARG A 163 22.49 -4.97 4.73
N THR A 164 22.19 -3.79 5.29
CA THR A 164 21.32 -3.66 6.48
C THR A 164 19.87 -3.27 6.15
N ARG A 165 19.50 -3.19 4.86
CA ARG A 165 18.19 -2.68 4.41
C ARG A 165 17.24 -3.75 3.88
N LYS A 166 17.44 -5.02 4.26
CA LYS A 166 16.58 -6.15 3.88
C LYS A 166 15.08 -5.88 4.14
N ASP A 167 14.77 -5.18 5.23
CA ASP A 167 13.37 -4.87 5.57
C ASP A 167 12.75 -3.71 4.78
N LEU A 168 13.56 -2.91 4.06
CA LEU A 168 13.12 -1.71 3.35
C LEU A 168 13.08 -1.89 1.83
N GLY A 169 14.08 -2.53 1.23
CA GLY A 169 14.22 -2.58 -0.23
C GLY A 169 15.16 -1.49 -0.78
N ILE A 170 14.91 -1.00 -1.99
CA ILE A 170 15.64 0.15 -2.57
C ILE A 170 15.18 1.47 -1.94
N PRO A 171 16.00 2.53 -1.93
CA PRO A 171 15.64 3.81 -1.32
C PRO A 171 14.44 4.46 -2.01
N VAL A 172 13.50 4.97 -1.20
CA VAL A 172 12.37 5.78 -1.68
C VAL A 172 12.62 7.25 -1.31
N PHE A 173 12.54 8.14 -2.29
CA PHE A 173 12.81 9.57 -2.15
C PHE A 173 11.57 10.38 -1.84
N GLY A 174 10.40 9.92 -2.30
CA GLY A 174 9.12 10.54 -2.06
C GLY A 174 7.99 9.53 -2.20
N TYR A 175 6.87 9.79 -1.54
CA TYR A 175 5.58 9.18 -1.84
C TYR A 175 4.47 10.11 -1.36
N SER A 176 3.30 9.97 -1.97
CA SER A 176 2.02 10.48 -1.48
C SER A 176 0.96 9.43 -1.77
N LEU A 177 0.14 9.09 -0.78
CA LEU A 177 -1.02 8.20 -0.93
C LEU A 177 -2.15 8.74 -0.05
N GLY A 178 -3.33 8.96 -0.62
CA GLY A 178 -4.46 9.61 0.05
C GLY A 178 -5.79 8.88 -0.11
N LEU A 179 -6.75 9.22 0.74
CA LEU A 179 -8.15 8.78 0.65
C LEU A 179 -9.09 9.85 0.07
N HIS A 180 -8.60 11.06 -0.21
CA HIS A 180 -9.39 12.09 -0.90
C HIS A 180 -9.59 11.68 -2.37
N ASP A 181 -10.71 12.10 -2.95
CA ASP A 181 -11.17 11.79 -4.32
C ASP A 181 -11.39 10.30 -4.61
N LEU A 182 -11.32 9.45 -3.57
CA LEU A 182 -11.76 8.06 -3.62
C LEU A 182 -13.23 7.98 -3.21
N THR A 183 -14.15 7.92 -4.17
CA THR A 183 -15.61 7.89 -3.97
C THR A 183 -16.04 6.96 -2.83
N LEU A 184 -15.62 5.69 -2.84
CA LEU A 184 -16.01 4.73 -1.79
C LEU A 184 -15.47 5.10 -0.40
N ALA A 185 -14.29 5.76 -0.33
CA ALA A 185 -13.69 6.17 0.94
C ALA A 185 -14.41 7.39 1.52
N GLU A 186 -14.79 8.34 0.66
CA GLU A 186 -15.59 9.48 1.09
C GLU A 186 -16.96 9.05 1.59
N GLU A 187 -17.65 8.20 0.82
CA GLU A 187 -18.96 7.68 1.23
C GLU A 187 -18.88 6.90 2.54
N TYR A 188 -17.88 6.03 2.68
CA TYR A 188 -17.64 5.29 3.92
C TYR A 188 -17.41 6.24 5.11
N LEU A 189 -16.59 7.28 4.93
CA LEU A 189 -16.31 8.23 6.01
C LEU A 189 -17.52 9.10 6.36
N ARG A 190 -18.39 9.44 5.40
CA ARG A 190 -19.67 10.12 5.65
C ARG A 190 -20.61 9.27 6.50
N GLU A 191 -20.80 8.00 6.15
CA GLU A 191 -21.59 7.04 6.95
C GLU A 191 -21.02 6.93 8.37
N LYS A 192 -19.69 6.84 8.50
CA LYS A 192 -19.05 6.79 9.81
C LYS A 192 -19.16 8.09 10.59
N ALA A 193 -19.16 9.25 9.94
CA ALA A 193 -19.40 10.50 10.62
C ALA A 193 -20.81 10.54 11.22
N GLU A 194 -21.82 10.14 10.46
CA GLU A 194 -23.21 10.04 10.92
C GLU A 194 -23.34 9.06 12.10
N GLU A 195 -22.82 7.83 11.97
CA GLU A 195 -22.82 6.84 13.06
C GLU A 195 -22.18 7.38 14.35
N ASN A 196 -21.15 8.21 14.22
CA ASN A 196 -20.41 8.78 15.36
C ASN A 196 -20.99 10.12 15.85
N GLY A 197 -22.01 10.69 15.19
CA GLY A 197 -22.53 12.02 15.51
C GLY A 197 -21.53 13.15 15.22
N VAL A 198 -20.62 12.93 14.28
CA VAL A 198 -19.62 13.91 13.83
C VAL A 198 -20.22 14.71 12.66
N PRO A 199 -20.25 16.06 12.71
CA PRO A 199 -20.74 16.86 11.61
C PRO A 199 -19.96 16.59 10.32
N GLU A 200 -20.65 16.35 9.21
CA GLU A 200 -20.04 16.01 7.93
C GLU A 200 -19.05 17.08 7.45
N GLU A 201 -19.30 18.36 7.75
CA GLU A 201 -18.41 19.48 7.44
C GLU A 201 -16.98 19.27 7.97
N ARG A 202 -16.82 18.55 9.10
CA ARG A 202 -15.49 18.24 9.65
C ARG A 202 -14.68 17.35 8.72
N LEU A 203 -15.32 16.43 7.98
CA LEU A 203 -14.63 15.54 7.05
C LEU A 203 -13.88 16.33 5.97
N ARG A 204 -14.42 17.49 5.57
CA ARG A 204 -13.82 18.36 4.56
C ARG A 204 -12.49 18.97 4.99
N TYR A 205 -12.15 18.97 6.28
CA TYR A 205 -10.89 19.52 6.77
C TYR A 205 -9.84 18.45 7.12
N LEU A 206 -10.22 17.17 7.07
CA LEU A 206 -9.32 16.09 7.45
C LEU A 206 -8.18 15.90 6.47
N LYS A 207 -7.00 15.63 7.01
CA LYS A 207 -5.82 15.25 6.26
C LYS A 207 -5.78 13.73 6.10
N LEU A 208 -6.54 13.22 5.14
CA LEU A 208 -6.69 11.78 4.90
C LEU A 208 -5.63 11.18 3.98
N GLY A 209 -4.42 11.75 3.94
CA GLY A 209 -3.32 11.22 3.16
C GLY A 209 -1.97 11.33 3.85
N LEU A 210 -1.02 10.58 3.31
CA LEU A 210 0.31 10.39 3.86
C LEU A 210 1.37 10.76 2.83
N LYS A 211 2.18 11.76 3.16
CA LYS A 211 3.32 12.18 2.36
C LYS A 211 4.63 11.87 3.07
N LYS A 212 5.65 11.46 2.33
CA LYS A 212 6.95 11.11 2.92
C LYS A 212 7.61 12.33 3.60
N LYS A 213 7.90 12.22 4.91
CA LYS A 213 8.84 13.12 5.60
C LYS A 213 10.30 12.75 5.34
N LYS A 214 11.21 13.70 5.53
CA LYS A 214 12.65 13.47 5.40
C LYS A 214 13.15 12.37 6.36
N GLU A 215 12.65 12.37 7.58
CA GLU A 215 13.04 11.46 8.67
C GLU A 215 12.46 10.05 8.50
N THR A 216 11.39 9.91 7.71
CA THR A 216 10.75 8.61 7.48
C THR A 216 11.66 7.71 6.64
N LYS A 217 12.19 6.66 7.27
CA LYS A 217 12.95 5.61 6.60
C LYS A 217 11.99 4.75 5.80
N ALA A 218 11.98 4.98 4.50
CA ALA A 218 11.13 4.31 3.54
C ALA A 218 11.96 3.58 2.48
N GLY A 219 11.41 2.49 1.96
CA GLY A 219 12.01 1.75 0.86
C GLY A 219 10.96 0.98 0.07
N LEU A 220 11.33 0.61 -1.15
CA LEU A 220 10.52 -0.16 -2.07
C LEU A 220 11.17 -1.51 -2.28
N LYS A 221 10.52 -2.60 -1.89
CA LYS A 221 10.97 -3.92 -2.29
C LYS A 221 10.45 -4.17 -3.70
N VAL A 222 11.37 -4.36 -4.63
CA VAL A 222 11.09 -4.77 -6.01
C VAL A 222 11.37 -6.27 -6.09
N GLY A 223 10.39 -7.06 -6.46
CA GLY A 223 10.47 -8.51 -6.43
C GLY A 223 9.77 -9.19 -7.59
N ILE A 224 10.02 -10.49 -7.72
CA ILE A 224 9.36 -11.40 -8.65
C ILE A 224 8.89 -12.58 -7.83
N VAL A 225 7.64 -12.96 -8.02
CA VAL A 225 7.08 -14.18 -7.46
C VAL A 225 7.18 -15.28 -8.50
N TRP A 226 7.74 -16.39 -8.06
CA TRP A 226 7.78 -17.65 -8.76
C TRP A 226 6.72 -18.58 -8.19
N GLU A 227 5.95 -19.19 -9.08
CA GLU A 227 4.96 -20.19 -8.76
C GLU A 227 5.10 -21.37 -9.72
N ASN A 228 5.16 -22.58 -9.16
CA ASN A 228 5.28 -23.83 -9.93
C ASN A 228 6.38 -23.83 -11.01
N GLY A 229 7.54 -23.23 -10.72
CA GLY A 229 8.67 -23.22 -11.65
C GLY A 229 8.58 -22.18 -12.78
N SER A 230 7.72 -21.17 -12.64
CA SER A 230 7.67 -20.04 -13.57
C SER A 230 7.46 -18.69 -12.85
N PRO A 231 7.98 -17.57 -13.39
CA PRO A 231 7.67 -16.25 -12.86
C PRO A 231 6.23 -15.85 -13.22
N VAL A 232 5.45 -15.43 -12.22
CA VAL A 232 4.01 -15.15 -12.40
C VAL A 232 3.62 -13.68 -12.18
N GLU A 233 4.37 -12.95 -11.36
CA GLU A 233 4.12 -11.54 -11.08
C GLU A 233 5.38 -10.80 -10.63
N ILE A 234 5.43 -9.50 -10.93
CA ILE A 234 6.36 -8.55 -10.32
C ILE A 234 5.66 -7.94 -9.11
N THR A 235 6.33 -7.89 -7.95
CA THR A 235 5.80 -7.31 -6.71
C THR A 235 6.54 -6.05 -6.32
N LEU A 236 5.80 -5.00 -6.00
CA LEU A 236 6.29 -3.72 -5.50
C LEU A 236 5.71 -3.48 -4.12
N LYS A 237 6.55 -3.42 -3.08
CA LYS A 237 6.10 -3.29 -1.68
C LYS A 237 6.74 -2.10 -0.99
N LEU A 238 5.96 -1.03 -0.79
CA LEU A 238 6.38 0.16 -0.04
C LEU A 238 6.39 -0.14 1.45
N SER A 239 7.55 0.07 2.07
CA SER A 239 7.78 -0.24 3.47
C SER A 239 8.36 0.95 4.22
N THR A 240 7.98 1.12 5.49
CA THR A 240 8.65 2.06 6.40
C THR A 240 9.04 1.39 7.71
N THR A 241 10.15 1.83 8.31
CA THR A 241 10.69 1.22 9.54
C THR A 241 10.95 2.20 10.68
N ALA A 242 11.07 3.49 10.40
CA ALA A 242 11.35 4.54 11.38
C ALA A 242 10.88 5.92 10.84
N PRO A 243 10.71 6.94 11.70
CA PRO A 243 10.75 6.87 13.17
C PRO A 243 9.57 6.10 13.75
N ARG A 244 9.61 5.84 15.06
CA ARG A 244 8.40 5.40 15.79
C ARG A 244 7.59 6.64 16.17
N VAL A 245 6.27 6.53 16.06
CA VAL A 245 5.32 7.56 16.47
C VAL A 245 4.43 7.02 17.58
N ARG A 246 3.96 7.93 18.42
CA ARG A 246 3.04 7.65 19.52
C ARG A 246 1.83 8.55 19.39
N ILE A 247 0.65 7.99 19.59
CA ILE A 247 -0.62 8.72 19.61
C ILE A 247 -1.42 8.32 20.85
N GLN A 248 -2.36 9.16 21.25
CA GLN A 248 -3.39 8.80 22.22
C GLN A 248 -4.57 8.14 21.50
N GLY A 249 -4.77 6.84 21.69
CA GLY A 249 -5.95 6.12 21.21
C GLY A 249 -7.12 6.19 22.20
N LEU A 250 -8.26 5.58 21.84
CA LEU A 250 -9.45 5.51 22.70
C LEU A 250 -9.18 4.85 24.06
N TYR A 251 -8.30 3.85 24.10
CA TYR A 251 -8.04 3.02 25.30
C TYR A 251 -6.59 3.06 25.75
N GLY A 252 -5.88 4.16 25.46
CA GLY A 252 -4.50 4.37 25.88
C GLY A 252 -3.55 4.67 24.73
N GLU A 253 -2.27 4.73 25.05
CA GLU A 253 -1.21 5.06 24.11
C GLU A 253 -1.00 3.94 23.08
N LEU A 254 -0.84 4.33 21.82
CA LEU A 254 -0.47 3.43 20.72
C LEU A 254 0.91 3.82 20.18
N VAL A 255 1.75 2.82 19.92
CA VAL A 255 3.11 3.02 19.36
C VAL A 255 3.26 2.22 18.06
N GLY A 256 3.74 2.89 17.02
CA GLY A 256 3.84 2.34 15.66
C GLY A 256 4.97 2.96 14.87
N LYS A 257 5.18 2.45 13.65
CA LYS A 257 6.14 3.03 12.70
C LYS A 257 5.45 4.15 11.94
N SER A 258 6.15 5.28 11.78
CA SER A 258 5.62 6.40 11.02
C SER A 258 5.44 6.04 9.56
N ARG A 259 4.34 6.53 8.97
CA ARG A 259 4.05 6.44 7.53
C ARG A 259 4.22 7.77 6.81
N GLY A 260 4.75 8.80 7.47
CA GLY A 260 4.99 10.11 6.88
C GLY A 260 4.27 11.23 7.63
N GLU A 261 3.78 12.20 6.89
CA GLU A 261 3.02 13.34 7.38
C GLU A 261 1.60 13.33 6.87
N LEU A 262 0.69 13.74 7.74
CA LEU A 262 -0.69 14.03 7.37
C LEU A 262 -0.71 15.16 6.36
N THR A 263 -1.30 14.90 5.21
CA THR A 263 -1.53 15.87 4.16
C THR A 263 -2.95 15.71 3.63
N ARG A 264 -3.49 16.79 3.07
CA ARG A 264 -4.67 16.73 2.21
C ARG A 264 -4.17 16.50 0.79
N THR A 265 -4.43 15.33 0.23
CA THR A 265 -3.94 14.93 -1.09
C THR A 265 -4.84 13.85 -1.66
N ASP A 266 -5.11 13.98 -2.95
CA ASP A 266 -5.63 13.02 -3.91
C ASP A 266 -4.50 12.32 -4.70
N ASP A 267 -3.25 12.82 -4.57
CA ASP A 267 -2.10 12.26 -5.26
C ASP A 267 -1.74 10.84 -4.78
N TRP A 268 -1.46 9.98 -5.76
CA TRP A 268 -0.92 8.65 -5.56
C TRP A 268 0.40 8.50 -6.34
N TYR A 269 1.53 8.55 -5.63
CA TYR A 269 2.84 8.34 -6.24
C TYR A 269 3.89 7.76 -5.30
N ILE A 270 4.91 7.12 -5.87
CA ILE A 270 6.15 6.69 -5.20
C ILE A 270 7.34 7.07 -6.08
N VAL A 271 8.40 7.63 -5.50
CA VAL A 271 9.60 8.08 -6.22
C VAL A 271 10.81 7.27 -5.77
N VAL A 272 11.50 6.65 -6.74
CA VAL A 272 12.76 5.93 -6.56
C VAL A 272 13.77 6.37 -7.63
N HIS A 273 15.05 6.01 -7.52
CA HIS A 273 15.95 6.15 -8.66
C HIS A 273 15.62 5.09 -9.72
N ALA A 274 15.57 5.49 -10.99
CA ALA A 274 15.31 4.58 -12.09
C ALA A 274 16.37 3.47 -12.16
N SER A 275 17.64 3.84 -11.97
CA SER A 275 18.76 2.90 -11.92
C SER A 275 18.64 1.88 -10.80
N ASP A 276 18.25 2.29 -9.59
CA ASP A 276 18.04 1.36 -8.48
C ASP A 276 16.88 0.41 -8.74
N PHE A 277 15.83 0.89 -9.40
CA PHE A 277 14.65 0.09 -9.74
C PHE A 277 14.98 -0.98 -10.79
N VAL A 278 15.54 -0.61 -11.94
CA VAL A 278 15.83 -1.55 -13.03
C VAL A 278 16.88 -2.58 -12.61
N ASN A 279 17.96 -2.15 -11.95
CA ASN A 279 19.00 -3.07 -11.48
C ASN A 279 18.46 -4.02 -10.39
N ALA A 280 17.52 -3.55 -9.54
CA ALA A 280 16.85 -4.42 -8.58
C ALA A 280 16.00 -5.50 -9.25
N LEU A 281 15.24 -5.11 -10.28
CA LEU A 281 14.38 -6.02 -11.04
C LEU A 281 15.21 -7.07 -11.80
N GLU A 282 16.26 -6.66 -12.50
CA GLU A 282 17.18 -7.58 -13.21
C GLU A 282 17.92 -8.51 -12.24
N ARG A 283 18.38 -7.99 -11.09
CA ARG A 283 19.06 -8.81 -10.07
C ARG A 283 18.15 -9.88 -9.50
N VAL A 284 16.89 -9.56 -9.27
CA VAL A 284 15.88 -10.53 -8.84
C VAL A 284 15.65 -11.56 -9.94
N ARG A 285 15.48 -11.14 -11.20
CA ARG A 285 15.27 -12.07 -12.32
C ARG A 285 16.44 -13.04 -12.48
N GLY A 286 17.67 -12.57 -12.38
CA GLY A 286 18.88 -13.38 -12.48
C GLY A 286 19.11 -14.33 -11.30
N THR A 287 18.37 -14.21 -10.20
CA THR A 287 18.46 -15.14 -9.06
C THR A 287 17.89 -16.53 -9.40
N PHE A 288 17.08 -16.63 -10.45
CA PHE A 288 16.39 -17.87 -10.84
C PHE A 288 17.01 -18.59 -12.05
N GLY A 289 18.17 -18.12 -12.54
CA GLY A 289 18.76 -18.57 -13.82
C GLY A 289 17.99 -18.06 -15.02
#